data_AF-A0AA40GSV7-F1
#
_entry.id   AF-A0AA40GSV7-F1
#
_cell.length_a   1.000
_cell.length_b   1.000
_cell.length_c   1.000
_cell.angle_alpha   90.00
_cell.angle_beta   90.00
_cell.angle_gamma   90.00
#
_symmetry.space_group_name_H-M   'P 1'
#
loop_
_entity.id
_entity.type
_entity.pdbx_description
1 polymer ?
#
loop_
_entity_poly.entity_id
_entity_poly.type
_entity_poly.pdbx_seq_one_letter_code
_entity_poly.pdbx_strand_id
1 'polypeptide(L)'
;QAGSTKFNRAKLLNVGYLEALKEANWDCFIFHDVDLVPENDFNFYMCDRQPKHLVVGRNNTGYRLRYQGYFGGVTALTRDQFSKVNGFSNNYWGWGGEDDGLRIRVEMQKMRVVRPSPDVARYTVIFHRRDHGNEENGERMKLLGQVSRTWKTDGLNSCSYKLLSVEHNPLYVNITVDF
;
A
#
# COMPACT_ATOMS: atom_id res chain seq x y z
N GLN A 1 -2.58 4.83 -13.12
CA GLN A 1 -3.15 6.19 -13.15
C GLN A 1 -2.88 6.77 -14.52
N ALA A 2 -3.91 7.26 -15.19
CA ALA A 2 -3.78 8.01 -16.44
C ALA A 2 -3.44 9.49 -16.16
N GLY A 3 -3.00 10.19 -17.19
CA GLY A 3 -2.66 11.61 -17.11
C GLY A 3 -1.28 11.89 -16.52
N SER A 4 -1.02 13.17 -16.23
CA SER A 4 0.28 13.70 -15.78
C SER A 4 0.22 14.36 -14.40
N THR A 5 -0.90 14.18 -13.68
CA THR A 5 -1.06 14.67 -12.31
C THR A 5 -0.13 13.90 -11.36
N LYS A 6 0.06 14.44 -10.15
CA LYS A 6 0.89 13.77 -9.13
C LYS A 6 0.38 12.34 -8.91
N PHE A 7 1.32 11.42 -8.74
CA PHE A 7 1.03 10.02 -8.48
C PHE A 7 0.35 9.88 -7.12
N ASN A 8 -0.70 9.07 -7.05
CA ASN A 8 -1.39 8.76 -5.80
C ASN A 8 -1.40 7.24 -5.57
N ARG A 9 -0.32 6.76 -4.95
CA ARG A 9 -0.11 5.35 -4.64
C ARG A 9 -1.28 4.77 -3.82
N ALA A 10 -1.61 5.42 -2.71
CA ALA A 10 -2.65 4.96 -1.79
C ALA A 10 -4.03 4.84 -2.46
N LYS A 11 -4.43 5.83 -3.26
CA LYS A 11 -5.70 5.79 -3.99
C LYS A 11 -5.69 4.68 -5.05
N LEU A 12 -4.58 4.44 -5.75
CA LEU A 12 -4.47 3.31 -6.68
C LEU A 12 -4.57 1.95 -5.99
N LEU A 13 -4.03 1.81 -4.78
CA LEU A 13 -4.15 0.56 -4.01
C LEU A 13 -5.61 0.33 -3.56
N ASN A 14 -6.36 1.39 -3.22
CA ASN A 14 -7.81 1.30 -3.00
C ASN A 14 -8.56 0.86 -4.27
N VAL A 15 -8.21 1.42 -5.44
CA VAL A 15 -8.79 1.01 -6.73
C VAL A 15 -8.52 -0.47 -6.99
N GLY A 16 -7.28 -0.93 -6.82
CA GLY A 16 -6.92 -2.32 -7.02
C GLY A 16 -7.73 -3.28 -6.14
N TYR A 17 -7.95 -2.92 -4.87
CA TYR A 17 -8.84 -3.66 -3.98
C TYR A 17 -10.29 -3.71 -4.49
N LEU A 18 -10.84 -2.57 -4.90
CA LEU A 18 -12.23 -2.47 -5.35
C LEU A 18 -12.48 -3.21 -6.67
N GLU A 19 -11.55 -3.13 -7.63
CA GLU A 19 -11.67 -3.79 -8.93
C GLU A 19 -11.40 -5.29 -8.83
N ALA A 20 -10.41 -5.73 -8.04
CA ALA A 20 -10.14 -7.15 -7.85
C ALA A 20 -11.37 -7.90 -7.27
N LEU A 21 -12.13 -7.26 -6.39
CA LEU A 21 -13.36 -7.82 -5.82
C LEU A 21 -14.51 -7.97 -6.82
N LYS A 22 -14.47 -7.29 -7.98
CA LYS A 22 -15.43 -7.49 -9.07
C LYS A 22 -15.12 -8.75 -9.89
N GLU A 23 -13.84 -9.11 -9.97
CA GLU A 23 -13.36 -10.29 -10.70
C GLU A 23 -13.58 -11.58 -9.92
N ALA A 24 -13.26 -11.57 -8.62
CA ALA A 24 -13.42 -12.74 -7.77
C ALA A 24 -13.57 -12.38 -6.29
N ASN A 25 -14.03 -13.37 -5.51
CA ASN A 25 -14.17 -13.27 -4.06
C ASN A 25 -12.81 -13.44 -3.35
N TRP A 26 -11.92 -12.47 -3.50
CA TRP A 26 -10.61 -12.47 -2.85
C TRP A 26 -10.70 -12.17 -1.34
N ASP A 27 -10.05 -12.99 -0.53
CA ASP A 27 -10.02 -12.83 0.93
C ASP A 27 -8.72 -12.21 1.46
N CYS A 28 -7.70 -12.10 0.60
CA CYS A 28 -6.38 -11.59 0.96
C CYS A 28 -5.84 -10.64 -0.11
N PHE A 29 -5.30 -9.50 0.32
CA PHE A 29 -4.75 -8.47 -0.54
C PHE A 29 -3.31 -8.19 -0.15
N ILE A 30 -2.42 -8.27 -1.14
CA ILE A 30 -1.01 -7.90 -1.01
C ILE A 30 -0.80 -6.59 -1.77
N PHE A 31 -0.46 -5.53 -1.04
CA PHE A 31 -0.14 -4.23 -1.61
C PHE A 31 1.37 -4.13 -1.75
N HIS A 32 1.86 -3.92 -2.96
CA HIS A 32 3.25 -4.20 -3.31
C HIS A 32 3.85 -3.16 -4.24
N ASP A 33 4.97 -2.57 -3.85
CA ASP A 33 5.75 -1.69 -4.72
C ASP A 33 6.46 -2.51 -5.81
N VAL A 34 6.35 -2.07 -7.07
CA VAL A 34 6.86 -2.82 -8.23
C VAL A 34 8.39 -2.95 -8.25
N ASP A 35 9.10 -2.09 -7.52
CA ASP A 35 10.55 -2.03 -7.44
C ASP A 35 11.14 -2.88 -6.30
N LEU A 36 10.31 -3.67 -5.60
CA LEU A 36 10.76 -4.54 -4.52
C LEU A 36 10.72 -6.01 -4.96
N VAL A 37 11.82 -6.74 -4.75
CA VAL A 37 11.89 -8.18 -5.03
C VAL A 37 12.28 -8.93 -3.76
N PRO A 38 11.49 -9.91 -3.28
CA PRO A 38 11.84 -10.69 -2.10
C PRO A 38 13.07 -11.56 -2.38
N GLU A 39 14.00 -11.63 -1.42
CA GLU A 39 15.23 -12.40 -1.54
C GLU A 39 15.12 -13.84 -1.01
N ASN A 40 13.97 -14.17 -0.41
CA ASN A 40 13.74 -15.44 0.27
C ASN A 40 12.29 -15.89 0.04
N ASP A 41 12.11 -17.10 -0.49
CA ASP A 41 10.81 -17.69 -0.82
C ASP A 41 10.02 -18.16 0.41
N PHE A 42 10.65 -18.24 1.59
CA PHE A 42 9.96 -18.41 2.86
C PHE A 42 9.24 -17.13 3.33
N ASN A 43 9.41 -16.00 2.64
CA ASN A 43 8.61 -14.81 2.88
C ASN A 43 7.23 -14.95 2.21
N PHE A 44 6.33 -15.74 2.80
CA PHE A 44 5.06 -16.10 2.17
C PHE A 44 4.13 -14.90 1.94
N TYR A 45 3.66 -14.75 0.70
CA TYR A 45 2.73 -13.71 0.25
C TYR A 45 1.30 -14.09 0.62
N MET A 46 1.02 -14.11 1.92
CA MET A 46 -0.26 -14.49 2.48
C MET A 46 -0.63 -13.61 3.66
N CYS A 47 -1.93 -13.40 3.82
CA CYS A 47 -2.51 -12.73 4.97
C CYS A 47 -2.47 -13.62 6.21
N ASP A 48 -2.68 -13.00 7.37
CA ASP A 48 -2.72 -13.66 8.67
C ASP A 48 -3.82 -12.99 9.52
N ARG A 49 -4.03 -13.47 10.74
CA ARG A 49 -4.96 -12.89 11.72
C ARG A 49 -4.70 -11.42 12.02
N GLN A 50 -3.47 -10.97 11.79
CA GLN A 50 -3.04 -9.58 11.95
C GLN A 50 -2.43 -9.04 10.64
N PRO A 51 -2.56 -7.74 10.35
CA PRO A 51 -1.92 -7.12 9.19
C PRO A 51 -0.41 -7.37 9.17
N LYS A 52 0.10 -7.83 8.04
CA LYS A 52 1.50 -8.26 7.91
C LYS A 52 2.29 -7.23 7.10
N HIS A 53 3.48 -6.91 7.57
CA HIS A 53 4.47 -6.13 6.85
C HIS A 53 5.57 -7.06 6.38
N LEU A 54 5.66 -7.25 5.06
CA LEU A 54 6.52 -8.26 4.46
C LEU A 54 7.95 -7.76 4.28
N VAL A 55 8.22 -6.45 4.38
CA VAL A 55 9.55 -5.85 4.15
C VAL A 55 10.21 -5.43 5.46
N VAL A 56 11.03 -6.29 6.06
CA VAL A 56 11.80 -5.89 7.25
C VAL A 56 13.06 -5.11 6.86
N GLY A 57 13.75 -5.53 5.80
CA GLY A 57 15.03 -4.94 5.42
C GLY A 57 15.21 -4.90 3.91
N ARG A 58 15.95 -3.90 3.44
CA ARG A 58 16.32 -3.75 2.04
C ARG A 58 17.83 -3.73 1.88
N ASN A 59 18.32 -4.11 0.72
CA ASN A 59 19.75 -3.96 0.38
C ASN A 59 20.27 -2.53 0.64
N ASN A 60 19.50 -1.50 0.30
CA ASN A 60 19.87 -0.09 0.50
C ASN A 60 19.66 0.44 1.94
N THR A 61 19.01 -0.32 2.83
CA THR A 61 18.91 0.00 4.27
C THR A 61 19.84 -0.85 5.13
N GLY A 62 20.76 -1.60 4.53
CA GLY A 62 21.62 -2.57 5.23
C GLY A 62 20.80 -3.69 5.88
N TYR A 63 19.69 -4.08 5.25
CA TYR A 63 18.73 -5.09 5.74
C TYR A 63 18.12 -4.79 7.11
N ARG A 64 18.04 -3.51 7.47
CA ARG A 64 17.38 -3.06 8.71
C ARG A 64 16.06 -2.37 8.42
N LEU A 65 15.15 -2.48 9.40
CA LEU A 65 13.88 -1.76 9.38
C LEU A 65 14.16 -0.26 9.41
N ARG A 66 13.54 0.48 8.49
CA ARG A 66 13.79 1.92 8.31
C ARG A 66 13.53 2.73 9.58
N TYR A 67 12.44 2.42 10.27
CA TYR A 67 12.09 2.92 11.61
C TYR A 67 11.00 2.01 12.20
N GLN A 68 10.78 2.07 13.52
CA GLN A 68 9.89 1.14 14.24
C GLN A 68 8.46 1.07 13.66
N GLY A 69 7.91 2.23 13.29
CA GLY A 69 6.58 2.36 12.69
C GLY A 69 6.51 2.11 11.18
N TYR A 70 7.58 1.63 10.54
CA TYR A 70 7.60 1.49 9.08
C TYR A 70 6.61 0.41 8.60
N PHE A 71 5.71 0.78 7.69
CA PHE A 71 4.66 -0.09 7.14
C PHE A 71 4.52 0.03 5.62
N GLY A 72 5.61 0.41 4.93
CA GLY A 72 5.62 0.63 3.48
C GLY A 72 6.35 -0.44 2.69
N GLY A 73 6.33 -0.33 1.36
CA GLY A 73 6.88 -1.36 0.47
C GLY A 73 5.88 -2.45 0.17
N VAL A 74 5.81 -3.47 1.04
CA VAL A 74 4.92 -4.62 0.84
C VAL A 74 4.16 -4.94 2.13
N THR A 75 2.83 -4.92 2.04
CA THR A 75 1.93 -5.23 3.15
C THR A 75 0.83 -6.20 2.72
N ALA A 76 0.35 -7.02 3.67
CA ALA A 76 -0.74 -7.96 3.46
C ALA A 76 -1.85 -7.72 4.47
N LEU A 77 -3.08 -7.58 3.98
CA LEU A 77 -4.28 -7.44 4.78
C LEU A 77 -5.38 -8.34 4.22
N THR A 78 -6.09 -9.03 5.11
CA THR A 78 -7.34 -9.71 4.70
C THR A 78 -8.37 -8.69 4.25
N ARG A 79 -9.36 -9.14 3.48
CA ARG A 79 -10.52 -8.34 3.08
C ARG A 79 -11.16 -7.62 4.28
N ASP A 80 -11.35 -8.35 5.37
CA ASP A 80 -11.98 -7.82 6.58
C ASP A 80 -11.09 -6.80 7.28
N GLN A 81 -9.78 -7.05 7.37
CA GLN A 81 -8.83 -6.09 7.96
C GLN A 81 -8.78 -4.79 7.16
N PHE A 82 -8.73 -4.89 5.82
CA PHE A 82 -8.62 -3.72 4.95
C PHE A 82 -9.92 -2.89 4.90
N SER A 83 -11.07 -3.57 4.82
CA SER A 83 -12.37 -2.90 4.91
C SER A 83 -12.60 -2.24 6.28
N LYS A 84 -12.21 -2.89 7.37
CA LYS A 84 -12.33 -2.36 8.74
C LYS A 84 -11.56 -1.06 8.98
N VAL A 85 -10.45 -0.85 8.27
CA VAL A 85 -9.67 0.40 8.33
C VAL A 85 -10.10 1.44 7.29
N ASN A 86 -11.17 1.17 6.53
CA ASN A 86 -11.61 1.97 5.39
C ASN A 86 -10.49 2.17 4.34
N GLY A 87 -9.65 1.16 4.13
CA GLY A 87 -8.50 1.20 3.22
C GLY A 87 -7.51 2.34 3.48
N PHE A 88 -6.77 2.73 2.44
CA PHE A 88 -5.84 3.87 2.47
C PHE A 88 -6.58 5.21 2.38
N SER A 89 -5.93 6.32 2.75
CA SER A 89 -6.41 7.67 2.45
C SER A 89 -6.26 7.99 0.97
N ASN A 90 -7.25 8.67 0.37
CA ASN A 90 -7.21 9.07 -1.03
C ASN A 90 -6.46 10.41 -1.25
N ASN A 91 -5.95 11.04 -0.19
CA ASN A 91 -5.46 12.43 -0.22
C ASN A 91 -3.94 12.57 -0.27
N TYR A 92 -3.19 11.46 -0.31
CA TYR A 92 -1.73 11.48 -0.44
C TYR A 92 -1.31 11.62 -1.91
N TRP A 93 -1.17 12.86 -2.36
CA TRP A 93 -0.69 13.20 -3.69
C TRP A 93 0.83 13.46 -3.68
N GLY A 94 1.57 12.65 -4.42
CA GLY A 94 3.04 12.61 -4.36
C GLY A 94 3.55 11.65 -3.29
N TRP A 95 4.84 11.75 -2.98
CA TRP A 95 5.53 10.77 -2.16
C TRP A 95 5.39 11.01 -0.65
N GLY A 96 4.96 9.96 0.06
CA GLY A 96 5.24 9.72 1.47
C GLY A 96 4.09 9.98 2.44
N GLY A 97 4.09 9.18 3.51
CA GLY A 97 3.21 9.29 4.68
C GLY A 97 1.90 8.49 4.57
N GLU A 98 1.58 7.94 3.40
CA GLU A 98 0.36 7.17 3.17
C GLU A 98 0.39 5.81 3.89
N ASP A 99 1.55 5.15 3.90
CA ASP A 99 1.78 3.89 4.61
C ASP A 99 1.69 4.07 6.13
N ASP A 100 2.25 5.17 6.64
CA ASP A 100 2.15 5.55 8.05
C ASP A 100 0.69 5.85 8.42
N GLY A 101 -0.05 6.50 7.51
CA GLY A 101 -1.47 6.73 7.65
C GLY A 101 -2.27 5.43 7.76
N LEU A 102 -1.99 4.44 6.90
CA LEU A 102 -2.60 3.12 6.99
C LEU A 102 -2.26 2.43 8.32
N ARG A 103 -0.99 2.46 8.76
CA ARG A 103 -0.58 1.88 10.04
C ARG A 103 -1.37 2.49 11.21
N ILE A 104 -1.53 3.81 11.24
CA ILE A 104 -2.31 4.48 12.29
C ILE A 104 -3.75 3.95 12.29
N ARG A 105 -4.38 3.79 11.13
CA ARG A 105 -5.74 3.23 11.04
C ARG A 105 -5.80 1.78 11.55
N VAL A 106 -4.80 0.96 11.21
CA VAL A 106 -4.66 -0.42 11.72
C VAL A 106 -4.61 -0.45 13.25
N GLU A 107 -3.78 0.40 13.84
CA GLU A 107 -3.63 0.51 15.30
C GLU A 107 -4.90 1.03 15.98
N MET A 108 -5.59 2.01 15.38
CA MET A 108 -6.88 2.50 15.87
C MET A 108 -7.96 1.41 15.88
N GLN A 109 -7.86 0.43 14.99
CA GLN A 109 -8.73 -0.75 14.95
C GLN A 109 -8.26 -1.89 15.86
N LYS A 110 -7.31 -1.61 16.77
CA LYS A 110 -6.73 -2.53 17.75
C LYS A 110 -6.01 -3.73 17.13
N MET A 111 -5.64 -3.62 15.85
CA MET A 111 -4.82 -4.61 15.16
C MET A 111 -3.34 -4.24 15.34
N ARG A 112 -2.46 -5.23 15.25
CA ARG A 112 -1.01 -5.04 15.39
C ARG A 112 -0.32 -5.45 14.11
N VAL A 113 0.69 -4.70 13.68
CA VAL A 113 1.51 -5.09 12.54
C VAL A 113 2.42 -6.25 12.96
N VAL A 114 2.34 -7.36 12.24
CA VAL A 114 3.26 -8.51 12.39
C VAL A 114 4.28 -8.52 11.25
N ARG A 115 5.48 -9.01 11.53
CA ARG A 115 6.58 -9.10 10.57
C ARG A 115 7.20 -10.50 10.61
N PRO A 116 7.59 -11.09 9.46
CA PRO A 116 8.44 -12.26 9.44
C PRO A 116 9.80 -11.98 10.09
N SER A 117 10.63 -13.01 10.26
CA SER A 117 11.99 -12.81 10.77
C SER A 117 12.80 -11.90 9.84
N PRO A 118 13.72 -11.06 10.38
CA PRO A 118 14.55 -10.18 9.57
C PRO A 118 15.41 -10.89 8.51
N ASP A 119 15.73 -12.18 8.71
CA ASP A 119 16.49 -12.98 7.75
C ASP A 119 15.66 -13.49 6.57
N VAL A 120 14.32 -13.53 6.73
CA VAL A 120 13.37 -13.93 5.69
C VAL A 120 12.83 -12.72 4.95
N ALA A 121 12.48 -11.65 5.67
CA ALA A 121 11.82 -10.47 5.11
C ALA A 121 12.81 -9.45 4.48
N ARG A 122 13.77 -9.94 3.69
CA ARG A 122 14.76 -9.14 2.96
C ARG A 122 14.33 -8.92 1.51
N TYR A 123 14.60 -7.73 1.01
CA TYR A 123 14.25 -7.31 -0.33
C TYR A 123 15.40 -6.60 -1.04
N THR A 124 15.51 -6.88 -2.34
CA THR A 124 16.31 -6.08 -3.26
C THR A 124 15.44 -4.99 -3.85
N VAL A 125 15.93 -3.75 -3.83
CA VAL A 125 15.31 -2.62 -4.52
C VAL A 125 15.85 -2.54 -5.93
N ILE A 126 14.96 -2.54 -6.93
CA ILE A 126 15.28 -2.22 -8.31
C ILE A 126 15.54 -0.72 -8.38
N PHE A 127 16.78 -0.34 -8.68
CA PHE A 127 17.18 1.06 -8.64
C PHE A 127 16.44 1.90 -9.70
N HIS A 128 15.86 3.01 -9.26
CA HIS A 128 15.32 4.05 -10.11
C HIS A 128 15.58 5.43 -9.49
N ARG A 129 15.60 6.48 -10.33
CA ARG A 129 15.58 7.87 -9.85
C ARG A 129 14.14 8.21 -9.49
N ARG A 130 13.94 9.24 -8.66
CA ARG A 130 12.59 9.71 -8.33
C ARG A 130 11.86 10.11 -9.61
N ASP A 131 10.71 9.50 -9.84
CA ASP A 131 9.90 9.72 -11.03
C ASP A 131 9.17 11.07 -10.97
N HIS A 132 8.97 11.68 -12.14
CA HIS A 132 8.18 12.90 -12.27
C HIS A 132 6.74 12.64 -11.80
N GLY A 133 6.17 13.56 -11.02
CA GLY A 133 4.86 13.42 -10.40
C GLY A 133 4.88 12.66 -9.06
N ASN A 134 6.04 12.13 -8.65
CA ASN A 134 6.22 11.49 -7.33
C ASN A 134 7.12 12.35 -6.41
N GLU A 135 7.01 13.67 -6.52
CA GLU A 135 7.72 14.60 -5.64
C GLU A 135 7.22 14.47 -4.21
N GLU A 136 8.05 14.88 -3.25
CA GLU A 136 7.70 14.84 -1.83
C GLU A 136 6.42 15.63 -1.54
N ASN A 137 5.49 14.98 -0.84
CA ASN A 137 4.26 15.63 -0.42
C ASN A 137 4.54 16.54 0.80
N GLY A 138 4.54 17.85 0.59
CA GLY A 138 4.74 18.85 1.65
C GLY A 138 3.66 18.81 2.74
N GLU A 139 2.46 18.34 2.43
CA GLU A 139 1.34 18.26 3.38
C GLU A 139 1.29 16.93 4.15
N ARG A 140 2.20 15.98 3.90
CA ARG A 140 2.13 14.61 4.47
C ARG A 140 2.02 14.59 5.99
N MET A 141 2.73 15.48 6.69
CA MET A 141 2.74 15.53 8.15
C MET A 141 1.41 16.05 8.69
N LYS A 142 0.79 17.00 7.99
CA LYS A 142 -0.55 17.52 8.30
C LYS A 142 -1.60 16.44 8.06
N LEU A 143 -1.53 15.72 6.94
CA LEU A 143 -2.41 14.58 6.66
C LEU A 143 -2.29 13.51 7.76
N LEU A 144 -1.06 13.16 8.17
CA LEU A 144 -0.80 12.23 9.27
C LEU A 144 -1.43 12.68 10.59
N GLY A 145 -1.29 13.96 10.93
CA GLY A 145 -1.90 14.54 12.13
C GLY A 145 -3.43 14.54 12.12
N GLN A 146 -4.06 14.35 10.96
CA GLN A 146 -5.52 14.38 10.78
C GLN A 146 -6.16 12.98 10.67
N VAL A 147 -5.37 11.91 10.58
CA VAL A 147 -5.88 10.54 10.34
C VAL A 147 -7.01 10.16 11.30
N SER A 148 -6.87 10.47 12.59
CA SER A 148 -7.88 10.11 13.61
C SER A 148 -9.24 10.77 13.37
N ARG A 149 -9.26 11.91 12.68
CA ARG A 149 -10.46 12.68 12.33
C ARG A 149 -11.04 12.28 10.97
N THR A 150 -10.18 11.94 10.01
CA THR A 150 -10.57 11.78 8.60
C THR A 150 -10.78 10.34 8.16
N TRP A 151 -10.21 9.34 8.85
CA TRP A 151 -10.19 7.96 8.34
C TRP A 151 -11.57 7.35 8.04
N LYS A 152 -12.63 7.81 8.72
CA LYS A 152 -14.01 7.34 8.50
C LYS A 152 -14.65 7.93 7.25
N THR A 153 -14.18 9.06 6.75
CA THR A 153 -14.76 9.78 5.61
C THR A 153 -13.84 9.81 4.38
N ASP A 154 -12.54 9.56 4.59
CA ASP A 154 -11.53 9.46 3.54
C ASP A 154 -10.98 8.03 3.45
N GLY A 155 -11.38 7.29 2.43
CA GLY A 155 -10.88 5.96 2.17
C GLY A 155 -11.68 5.20 1.12
N LEU A 156 -11.93 3.90 1.33
CA LEU A 156 -12.70 3.08 0.41
C LEU A 156 -14.07 3.68 0.09
N ASN A 157 -14.77 4.19 1.10
CA ASN A 157 -16.09 4.78 0.97
C ASN A 157 -16.14 6.10 0.16
N SER A 158 -15.01 6.73 -0.09
CA SER A 158 -14.89 7.98 -0.86
C SER A 158 -13.90 7.86 -2.02
N CYS A 159 -13.48 6.64 -2.37
CA CYS A 159 -12.56 6.40 -3.46
C CYS A 159 -13.28 6.54 -4.81
N SER A 160 -13.38 7.78 -5.29
CA SER A 160 -13.93 8.12 -6.61
C SER A 160 -12.86 8.07 -7.70
N TYR A 161 -13.17 7.41 -8.81
CA TYR A 161 -12.32 7.28 -9.99
C TYR A 161 -13.15 6.93 -11.22
N LYS A 162 -12.61 7.21 -12.40
CA LYS A 162 -13.15 6.78 -13.68
C LYS A 162 -12.32 5.61 -14.21
N LEU A 163 -12.97 4.47 -14.43
CA LEU A 163 -12.35 3.32 -15.11
C LEU A 163 -12.20 3.63 -16.60
N LEU A 164 -10.97 3.53 -17.12
CA LEU A 164 -10.66 3.80 -18.53
C LEU A 164 -10.44 2.51 -19.33
N SER A 165 -9.65 1.57 -18.80
CA SER A 165 -9.43 0.26 -19.41
C SER A 165 -9.18 -0.84 -18.37
N VAL A 166 -9.53 -2.07 -18.74
CA VAL A 166 -9.15 -3.32 -18.06
C VAL A 166 -8.59 -4.25 -19.13
N GLU A 167 -7.30 -4.56 -19.05
CA GLU A 167 -6.58 -5.34 -20.06
C GLU A 167 -6.05 -6.63 -19.41
N HIS A 168 -6.55 -7.77 -19.87
CA HIS A 168 -6.14 -9.09 -19.37
C HIS A 168 -4.93 -9.57 -20.16
N ASN A 169 -3.73 -9.38 -19.61
CA ASN A 169 -2.49 -9.87 -20.19
C ASN A 169 -2.18 -11.28 -19.68
N PRO A 170 -1.30 -12.05 -20.34
CA PRO A 170 -1.01 -13.43 -19.95
C PRO A 170 -0.51 -13.61 -18.50
N LEU A 171 0.14 -12.59 -17.92
CA LEU A 171 0.77 -12.68 -16.60
C LEU A 171 0.18 -11.70 -15.55
N TYR A 172 -0.66 -10.75 -15.97
CA TYR A 172 -1.23 -9.73 -15.10
C TYR A 172 -2.46 -9.09 -15.74
N VAL A 173 -3.32 -8.49 -14.91
CA VAL A 173 -4.40 -7.62 -15.38
C VAL A 173 -3.95 -6.17 -15.17
N ASN A 174 -4.00 -5.36 -16.22
CA ASN A 174 -3.72 -3.93 -16.16
C ASN A 174 -5.04 -3.15 -16.05
N ILE A 175 -5.15 -2.32 -15.03
CA ILE A 175 -6.32 -1.47 -14.81
C ILE A 175 -5.89 -0.01 -14.92
N THR A 176 -6.41 0.68 -15.92
CA THR A 176 -6.16 2.12 -16.13
C THR A 176 -7.33 2.93 -15.59
N VAL A 177 -7.05 3.84 -14.67
CA VAL A 177 -8.04 4.75 -14.07
C VAL A 177 -7.59 6.21 -14.12
N ASP A 178 -8.58 7.10 -14.08
CA ASP A 178 -8.44 8.55 -13.95
C ASP A 178 -9.12 9.04 -12.66
N PHE A 179 -8.64 10.15 -12.10
CA PHE A 179 -8.98 10.62 -10.76
C PHE A 179 -9.53 12.04 -10.68
#